data_AF-A0A7S1MTP4-F1
#
_entry.id   AF-A0A7S1MTP4-F1
#
_cell.length_a   1.000
_cell.length_b   1.000
_cell.length_c   1.000
_cell.angle_alpha   90.00
_cell.angle_beta   90.00
_cell.angle_gamma   90.00
#
_symmetry.space_group_name_H-M   'P 1'
#
loop_
_entity.id
_entity.type
_entity.pdbx_description
1 polymer ?
#
loop_
_entity_poly.entity_id
_entity_poly.type
_entity_poly.pdbx_seq_one_letter_code
_entity_poly.pdbx_strand_id
1 'polypeptide(L)'
;ANATCASWAVDPHHRVCESVVGVSLCPQTCGFCAPFKYDHRLRFARPQVTMLPVVLHQTRFAASACHGFAETYELQTYNPLLSVLPAIDGPRNGRVLTCIDRGQRQESEYAIELDCTRDTPAHFCHSGKVRITKRHTFHGDVVYPLLVIEPARDIAKMKEVEWVDLQTDTISLSTMVYTEGIEVFTSLTVDFKLDAAGNIDGSYTMISYRDLVG
;
A
#
# COMPACT_ATOMS: atom_id res chain seq x y z
N ALA A 1 17.73 48.31 -38.16
CA ALA A 1 18.80 47.31 -38.17
C ALA A 1 18.21 45.98 -37.70
N ASN A 2 18.32 44.90 -38.49
CA ASN A 2 17.79 43.59 -38.10
C ASN A 2 18.66 43.03 -36.96
N ALA A 3 18.19 43.20 -35.73
CA ALA A 3 18.81 42.62 -34.56
C ALA A 3 18.71 41.09 -34.63
N THR A 4 19.85 40.40 -34.52
CA THR A 4 19.90 38.93 -34.41
C THR A 4 20.26 38.56 -32.98
N CYS A 5 19.85 37.38 -32.50
CA CYS A 5 20.21 36.94 -31.15
C CYS A 5 21.73 36.93 -30.91
N ALA A 6 22.54 36.62 -31.92
CA ALA A 6 24.00 36.67 -31.82
C ALA A 6 24.52 38.06 -31.48
N SER A 7 23.90 39.13 -32.01
CA SER A 7 24.31 40.52 -31.74
C SER A 7 23.96 41.01 -30.33
N TRP A 8 23.00 40.38 -29.66
CA TRP A 8 22.58 40.73 -28.29
C TRP A 8 23.09 39.75 -27.22
N ALA A 9 23.57 38.57 -27.63
CA ALA A 9 24.20 37.57 -26.76
C ALA A 9 25.61 37.98 -26.28
N VAL A 10 26.22 39.02 -26.87
CA VAL A 10 27.56 39.51 -26.52
C VAL A 10 27.56 40.49 -25.33
N ASP A 11 26.38 40.87 -24.81
CA ASP A 11 26.31 41.67 -23.59
C ASP A 11 26.73 40.80 -22.38
N PRO A 12 27.74 41.20 -21.58
CA PRO A 12 28.21 40.44 -20.41
C PRO A 12 27.10 40.08 -19.40
N HIS A 13 25.93 40.71 -19.49
CA HIS A 13 24.80 40.44 -18.62
C HIS A 13 23.76 39.43 -19.12
N HIS A 14 23.97 38.73 -20.24
CA HIS A 14 23.07 37.65 -20.72
C HIS A 14 21.56 38.02 -20.75
N ARG A 15 21.23 39.32 -20.84
CA ARG A 15 19.88 39.86 -20.63
C ARG A 15 18.83 39.32 -21.61
N VAL A 16 19.27 38.81 -22.75
CA VAL A 16 18.42 38.15 -23.75
C VAL A 16 17.78 36.89 -23.17
N CYS A 17 18.49 36.14 -22.32
CA CYS A 17 18.01 34.90 -21.72
C CYS A 17 17.05 35.14 -20.55
N GLU A 18 17.11 36.31 -19.91
CA GLU A 18 16.30 36.66 -18.72
C GLU A 18 15.07 37.52 -19.05
N SER A 19 15.00 38.11 -20.24
CA SER A 19 13.91 39.00 -20.65
C SER A 19 12.94 38.33 -21.63
N VAL A 20 11.67 38.75 -21.58
CA VAL A 20 10.60 38.29 -22.49
C VAL A 20 10.96 38.53 -23.98
N VAL A 21 11.86 39.48 -24.24
CA VAL A 21 12.41 39.80 -25.57
C VAL A 21 13.17 38.60 -26.19
N GLY A 22 13.76 37.72 -25.38
CA GLY A 22 14.40 36.50 -25.87
C GLY A 22 13.44 35.54 -26.57
N VAL A 23 12.18 35.48 -26.12
CA VAL A 23 11.16 34.59 -26.71
C VAL A 23 10.75 35.05 -28.11
N SER A 24 10.74 36.38 -28.38
CA SER A 24 10.36 36.91 -29.68
C SER A 24 11.51 36.91 -30.70
N LEU A 25 12.76 37.01 -30.25
CA LEU A 25 13.94 37.11 -31.12
C LEU A 25 14.64 35.77 -31.37
N CYS A 26 14.42 34.75 -30.53
CA CYS A 26 15.11 33.46 -30.59
C CYS A 26 14.15 32.26 -30.73
N PRO A 27 13.33 32.18 -31.78
CA PRO A 27 12.37 31.08 -31.95
C PRO A 27 13.03 29.70 -32.21
N GLN A 28 14.33 29.62 -32.49
CA GLN A 28 15.02 28.38 -32.89
C GLN A 28 16.26 27.97 -32.05
N THR A 29 16.63 28.69 -30.99
CA THR A 29 17.86 28.35 -30.24
C THR A 29 17.58 27.54 -28.98
N CYS A 30 17.37 26.24 -29.13
CA CYS A 30 17.43 25.25 -28.04
C CYS A 30 18.86 25.02 -27.49
N GLY A 31 19.73 26.05 -27.39
CA GLY A 31 21.13 25.78 -27.07
C GLY A 31 22.09 26.92 -26.71
N PHE A 32 21.63 28.17 -26.53
CA PHE A 32 22.57 29.29 -26.28
C PHE A 32 22.49 29.95 -24.91
N CYS A 33 21.66 29.46 -23.98
CA CYS A 33 21.60 29.98 -22.61
C CYS A 33 21.82 28.85 -21.60
N ALA A 34 23.04 28.64 -21.14
CA ALA A 34 23.33 27.70 -20.06
C ALA A 34 23.42 28.44 -18.70
N PRO A 35 23.08 27.79 -17.57
CA PRO A 35 22.48 26.46 -17.45
C PRO A 35 20.95 26.52 -17.35
N PHE A 36 20.26 25.78 -18.23
CA PHE A 36 18.84 25.48 -18.03
C PHE A 36 18.69 24.36 -17.00
N LYS A 37 17.84 24.58 -15.99
CA LYS A 37 17.36 23.54 -15.11
C LYS A 37 15.90 23.26 -15.49
N TYR A 38 15.66 22.10 -16.07
CA TYR A 38 14.31 21.64 -16.38
C TYR A 38 13.64 21.16 -15.08
N ASP A 39 12.65 21.92 -14.60
CA ASP A 39 11.77 21.45 -13.54
C ASP A 39 10.47 20.92 -14.14
N HIS A 40 10.16 19.67 -13.84
CA HIS A 40 8.94 19.00 -14.28
C HIS A 40 7.74 19.61 -13.53
N ARG A 41 7.08 20.62 -14.13
CA ARG A 41 5.98 21.36 -13.47
C ARG A 41 4.66 20.59 -13.38
N LEU A 42 4.49 19.55 -14.19
CA LEU A 42 3.33 18.67 -14.15
C LEU A 42 3.76 17.32 -13.60
N ARG A 43 3.05 16.82 -12.58
CA ARG A 43 3.36 15.53 -11.94
C ARG A 43 3.17 14.34 -12.91
N PHE A 44 2.34 14.51 -13.95
CA PHE A 44 2.06 13.52 -14.98
C PHE A 44 1.95 14.20 -16.36
N ALA A 45 2.49 13.58 -17.40
CA ALA A 45 2.47 14.12 -18.77
C ALA A 45 1.09 14.03 -19.43
N ARG A 46 0.22 13.13 -18.95
CA ARG A 46 -1.13 12.84 -19.46
C ARG A 46 -2.05 12.39 -18.32
N PRO A 47 -3.38 12.49 -18.49
CA PRO A 47 -4.35 11.90 -17.56
C PRO A 47 -4.12 10.39 -17.39
N GLN A 48 -4.31 9.92 -16.17
CA GLN A 48 -4.21 8.51 -15.81
C GLN A 48 -5.51 8.07 -15.13
N VAL A 49 -6.04 6.91 -15.53
CA VAL A 49 -7.27 6.33 -14.97
C VAL A 49 -7.02 4.88 -14.58
N THR A 50 -7.53 4.47 -13.42
CA THR A 50 -7.51 3.07 -13.01
C THR A 50 -8.60 2.31 -13.74
N MET A 51 -8.24 1.31 -14.55
CA MET A 51 -9.22 0.53 -15.31
C MET A 51 -9.85 -0.59 -14.50
N LEU A 52 -9.13 -1.10 -13.51
CA LEU A 52 -9.57 -2.20 -12.66
C LEU A 52 -9.59 -1.74 -11.21
N PRO A 53 -10.55 -2.21 -10.40
CA PRO A 53 -10.49 -2.05 -8.96
C PRO A 53 -9.16 -2.54 -8.41
N VAL A 54 -8.71 -1.90 -7.33
CA VAL A 54 -7.48 -2.30 -6.67
C VAL A 54 -7.72 -3.65 -5.98
N VAL A 55 -6.92 -4.64 -6.33
CA VAL A 55 -6.89 -5.93 -5.65
C VAL A 55 -5.83 -5.85 -4.57
N LEU A 56 -6.24 -6.01 -3.32
CA LEU A 56 -5.33 -6.19 -2.21
C LEU A 56 -5.30 -7.65 -1.83
N HIS A 57 -4.12 -8.23 -1.60
CA HIS A 57 -4.03 -9.56 -1.03
C HIS A 57 -2.94 -9.63 0.02
N GLN A 58 -3.14 -10.49 1.01
CA GLN A 58 -2.13 -10.76 2.01
C GLN A 58 -1.73 -12.23 2.03
N THR A 59 -0.48 -12.48 2.41
CA THR A 59 -0.03 -13.78 2.89
C THR A 59 0.10 -13.72 4.41
N ARG A 60 -0.15 -14.85 5.08
CA ARG A 60 -0.16 -14.93 6.54
C ARG A 60 0.70 -16.09 7.04
N PHE A 61 1.28 -15.92 8.21
CA PHE A 61 1.97 -16.95 8.98
C PHE A 61 0.97 -17.79 9.78
N ALA A 62 1.29 -19.06 9.97
CA ALA A 62 0.48 -19.94 10.79
C ALA A 62 0.52 -19.49 12.27
N ALA A 63 -0.60 -19.63 12.97
CA ALA A 63 -0.62 -19.50 14.42
C ALA A 63 0.13 -20.69 15.05
N SER A 64 0.90 -20.43 16.10
CA SER A 64 1.64 -21.45 16.83
C SER A 64 1.31 -21.40 18.32
N ALA A 65 1.69 -22.45 19.05
CA ALA A 65 1.72 -22.37 20.50
C ALA A 65 2.73 -21.32 20.95
N CYS A 66 2.39 -20.56 21.99
CA CYS A 66 3.31 -19.67 22.66
C CYS A 66 4.26 -20.48 23.56
N HIS A 67 5.50 -20.02 23.67
CA HIS A 67 6.53 -20.64 24.51
C HIS A 67 7.27 -19.59 25.35
N GLY A 68 7.88 -20.01 26.45
CA GLY A 68 8.74 -19.15 27.28
C GLY A 68 7.94 -18.07 28.02
N PHE A 69 8.32 -16.80 27.84
CA PHE A 69 7.65 -15.68 28.52
C PHE A 69 6.17 -15.59 28.15
N ALA A 70 5.82 -15.72 26.86
CA ALA A 70 4.44 -15.59 26.41
C ALA A 70 3.54 -16.69 27.00
N GLU A 71 4.04 -17.92 27.07
CA GLU A 71 3.34 -19.03 27.73
C GLU A 71 3.15 -18.78 29.23
N THR A 72 4.22 -18.36 29.91
CA THR A 72 4.17 -18.05 31.35
C THR A 72 3.21 -16.91 31.65
N TYR A 73 3.17 -15.90 30.79
CA TYR A 73 2.27 -14.76 30.90
C TYR A 73 0.80 -15.16 30.75
N GLU A 74 0.49 -16.07 29.82
CA GLU A 74 -0.86 -16.60 29.63
C GLU A 74 -1.32 -17.47 30.82
N LEU A 75 -0.40 -18.18 31.47
CA LEU A 75 -0.69 -18.98 32.68
C LEU A 75 -0.84 -18.13 33.95
N GLN A 76 -0.38 -16.88 33.94
CA GLN A 76 -0.51 -15.99 35.08
C GLN A 76 -1.97 -15.61 35.29
N THR A 77 -2.53 -16.03 36.43
CA THR A 77 -3.87 -15.63 36.87
C THR A 77 -3.88 -14.19 37.35
N TYR A 78 -5.01 -13.51 37.17
CA TYR A 78 -5.19 -12.14 37.65
C TYR A 78 -5.25 -12.06 39.18
N ASN A 79 -4.78 -10.96 39.79
CA ASN A 79 -4.94 -10.72 41.23
C ASN A 79 -6.28 -10.05 41.54
N PRO A 80 -7.23 -10.73 42.22
CA PRO A 80 -8.54 -10.16 42.52
C PRO A 80 -8.48 -8.97 43.49
N LEU A 81 -7.37 -8.79 44.24
CA LEU A 81 -7.18 -7.66 45.15
C LEU A 81 -6.72 -6.39 44.43
N LEU A 82 -6.18 -6.49 43.20
CA LEU A 82 -5.67 -5.36 42.44
C LEU A 82 -6.74 -4.76 41.53
N SER A 83 -7.89 -4.40 42.11
CA SER A 83 -9.05 -3.84 41.38
C SER A 83 -8.82 -2.45 40.80
N VAL A 84 -7.78 -1.75 41.28
CA VAL A 84 -7.48 -0.36 40.92
C VAL A 84 -6.71 -0.22 39.59
N LEU A 85 -6.14 -1.32 39.07
CA LEU A 85 -5.34 -1.34 37.83
C LEU A 85 -5.76 -2.49 36.89
N PRO A 86 -7.04 -2.52 36.45
CA PRO A 86 -7.56 -3.64 35.66
C PRO A 86 -6.91 -3.80 34.28
N ALA A 87 -6.28 -2.74 33.74
CA ALA A 87 -5.56 -2.82 32.48
C ALA A 87 -4.27 -3.65 32.57
N ILE A 88 -3.70 -3.81 33.77
CA ILE A 88 -2.45 -4.55 33.99
C ILE A 88 -2.73 -5.97 34.49
N ASP A 89 -3.73 -6.13 35.36
CA ASP A 89 -3.99 -7.39 36.06
C ASP A 89 -5.49 -7.66 36.25
N GLY A 90 -6.28 -7.34 35.23
CA GLY A 90 -7.71 -7.65 35.19
C GLY A 90 -8.00 -9.08 34.71
N PRO A 91 -9.25 -9.55 34.92
CA PRO A 91 -9.69 -10.82 34.35
C PRO A 91 -9.57 -10.80 32.82
N ARG A 92 -8.98 -11.86 32.26
CA ARG A 92 -8.74 -12.00 30.81
C ARG A 92 -9.78 -12.94 30.22
N ASN A 93 -10.41 -12.52 29.13
CA ASN A 93 -11.34 -13.34 28.36
C ASN A 93 -10.62 -13.89 27.13
N GLY A 94 -10.01 -15.07 27.27
CA GLY A 94 -9.25 -15.71 26.20
C GLY A 94 -7.77 -15.39 26.22
N ARG A 95 -7.08 -15.71 25.12
CA ARG A 95 -5.65 -15.47 24.95
C ARG A 95 -5.38 -14.00 24.68
N VAL A 96 -4.40 -13.43 25.36
CA VAL A 96 -3.98 -12.03 25.17
C VAL A 96 -2.86 -11.94 24.15
N LEU A 97 -2.00 -12.95 24.11
CA LEU A 97 -0.86 -13.04 23.20
C LEU A 97 -1.16 -14.02 22.06
N THR A 98 -0.87 -13.57 20.83
CA THR A 98 -0.86 -14.41 19.63
C THR A 98 0.58 -14.74 19.28
N CYS A 99 0.90 -16.02 19.17
CA CYS A 99 2.21 -16.47 18.69
C CYS A 99 2.10 -17.03 17.28
N ILE A 100 3.14 -16.78 16.48
CA ILE A 100 3.18 -17.12 15.06
C ILE A 100 4.41 -17.98 14.79
N ASP A 101 4.26 -18.91 13.85
CA ASP A 101 5.38 -19.62 13.24
C ASP A 101 5.74 -18.97 11.91
N ARG A 102 6.89 -18.28 11.87
CA ARG A 102 7.39 -17.63 10.65
C ARG A 102 7.92 -18.61 9.61
N GLY A 103 8.15 -19.86 9.98
CA GLY A 103 8.54 -20.95 9.08
C GLY A 103 7.37 -21.59 8.35
N GLN A 104 6.13 -21.32 8.77
CA GLN A 104 4.94 -21.96 8.21
C GLN A 104 3.91 -20.93 7.74
N ARG A 105 3.33 -21.17 6.56
CA ARG A 105 2.23 -20.37 6.02
C ARG A 105 0.90 -20.78 6.63
N GLN A 106 0.00 -19.82 6.78
CA GLN A 106 -1.39 -20.09 7.14
C GLN A 106 -2.10 -20.78 5.97
N GLU A 107 -2.76 -21.89 6.25
CA GLU A 107 -3.48 -22.68 5.23
C GLU A 107 -4.99 -22.78 5.48
N SER A 108 -5.50 -22.07 6.49
CA SER A 108 -6.93 -22.06 6.83
C SER A 108 -7.79 -21.53 5.68
N GLU A 109 -9.04 -21.99 5.61
CA GLU A 109 -9.97 -21.59 4.55
C GLU A 109 -10.29 -20.08 4.56
N TYR A 110 -10.16 -19.42 5.71
CA TYR A 110 -10.36 -17.99 5.87
C TYR A 110 -9.16 -17.34 6.55
N ALA A 111 -8.91 -16.07 6.23
CA ALA A 111 -7.81 -15.31 6.83
C ALA A 111 -8.05 -15.09 8.33
N ILE A 112 -9.29 -14.73 8.67
CA ILE A 112 -9.69 -14.32 10.01
C ILE A 112 -11.03 -14.97 10.32
N GLU A 113 -11.11 -15.57 11.50
CA GLU A 113 -12.34 -16.13 12.06
C GLU A 113 -12.56 -15.53 13.45
N LEU A 114 -13.57 -14.67 13.57
CA LEU A 114 -13.93 -14.00 14.83
C LEU A 114 -15.14 -14.67 15.45
N ASP A 115 -15.22 -14.71 16.78
CA ASP A 115 -16.44 -15.11 17.47
C ASP A 115 -17.54 -14.07 17.29
N CYS A 116 -18.76 -14.53 17.01
CA CYS A 116 -19.89 -13.63 16.91
C CYS A 116 -20.24 -13.05 18.28
N THR A 117 -20.40 -11.72 18.31
CA THR A 117 -20.93 -10.99 19.48
C THR A 117 -22.44 -10.83 19.36
N ARG A 118 -23.09 -10.36 20.44
CA ARG A 118 -24.54 -10.07 20.44
C ARG A 118 -24.94 -9.02 19.38
N ASP A 119 -24.01 -8.14 19.04
CA ASP A 119 -24.22 -7.05 18.07
C ASP A 119 -23.89 -7.46 16.63
N THR A 120 -23.36 -8.68 16.41
CA THR A 120 -23.02 -9.16 15.08
C THR A 120 -24.31 -9.50 14.31
N PRO A 121 -24.54 -8.93 13.11
CA PRO A 121 -25.71 -9.26 12.32
C PRO A 121 -25.75 -10.75 11.95
N ALA A 122 -26.91 -11.39 12.11
CA ALA A 122 -27.08 -12.84 11.93
C ALA A 122 -26.62 -13.37 10.56
N HIS A 123 -26.70 -12.55 9.51
CA HIS A 123 -26.27 -12.94 8.16
C HIS A 123 -24.75 -12.99 7.99
N PHE A 124 -23.97 -12.34 8.85
CA PHE A 124 -22.51 -12.45 8.87
C PHE A 124 -22.01 -13.55 9.81
N CYS A 125 -22.88 -14.04 10.69
CA CYS A 125 -22.55 -15.05 11.68
C CYS A 125 -22.95 -16.45 11.17
N HIS A 126 -21.96 -17.24 10.74
CA HIS A 126 -22.18 -18.63 10.34
C HIS A 126 -21.55 -19.56 11.37
N SER A 127 -22.38 -20.41 12.00
CA SER A 127 -21.93 -21.35 13.04
C SER A 127 -21.22 -20.68 14.23
N GLY A 128 -21.64 -19.47 14.60
CA GLY A 128 -21.05 -18.73 15.72
C GLY A 128 -19.75 -18.00 15.39
N LYS A 129 -19.30 -18.03 14.12
CA LYS A 129 -18.11 -17.33 13.65
C LYS A 129 -18.42 -16.34 12.53
N VAL A 130 -17.74 -15.21 12.54
CA VAL A 130 -17.61 -14.29 11.41
C VAL A 130 -16.36 -14.67 10.64
N ARG A 131 -16.52 -14.97 9.35
CA ARG A 131 -15.43 -15.43 8.49
C ARG A 131 -15.08 -14.35 7.49
N ILE A 132 -13.82 -13.93 7.47
CA ILE A 132 -13.37 -12.79 6.69
C ILE A 132 -12.27 -13.24 5.74
N THR A 133 -12.45 -12.92 4.45
CA THR A 133 -11.54 -13.20 3.34
C THR A 133 -11.28 -14.69 3.12
N LYS A 134 -11.82 -15.23 2.04
CA LYS A 134 -11.63 -16.64 1.68
C LYS A 134 -10.22 -16.87 1.13
N ARG A 135 -9.69 -18.06 1.36
CA ARG A 135 -8.43 -18.56 0.83
C ARG A 135 -8.48 -18.68 -0.69
N HIS A 136 -7.43 -18.20 -1.35
CA HIS A 136 -7.17 -18.40 -2.77
C HIS A 136 -5.71 -18.84 -2.98
N THR A 137 -5.43 -19.38 -4.16
CA THR A 137 -4.07 -19.73 -4.59
C THR A 137 -3.66 -18.80 -5.72
N PHE A 138 -2.51 -18.16 -5.59
CA PHE A 138 -1.96 -17.23 -6.57
C PHE A 138 -0.46 -17.48 -6.72
N HIS A 139 0.00 -17.78 -7.94
CA HIS A 139 1.40 -18.15 -8.23
C HIS A 139 1.98 -19.28 -7.36
N GLY A 140 1.14 -20.20 -6.88
CA GLY A 140 1.54 -21.31 -6.02
C GLY A 140 1.51 -20.98 -4.52
N ASP A 141 1.30 -19.72 -4.16
CA ASP A 141 1.18 -19.27 -2.77
C ASP A 141 -0.29 -19.20 -2.33
N VAL A 142 -0.50 -19.40 -1.03
CA VAL A 142 -1.80 -19.18 -0.38
C VAL A 142 -1.96 -17.70 -0.07
N VAL A 143 -2.99 -17.09 -0.63
CA VAL A 143 -3.29 -15.67 -0.47
C VAL A 143 -4.73 -15.45 -0.01
N TYR A 144 -4.95 -14.31 0.62
CA TYR A 144 -6.25 -13.86 1.07
C TYR A 144 -6.58 -12.51 0.40
N PRO A 145 -7.28 -12.53 -0.75
CA PRO A 145 -7.54 -11.34 -1.56
C PRO A 145 -8.83 -10.61 -1.15
N LEU A 146 -8.81 -9.29 -1.26
CA LEU A 146 -9.90 -8.36 -1.04
C LEU A 146 -9.91 -7.31 -2.15
N LEU A 147 -11.10 -7.06 -2.71
CA LEU A 147 -11.30 -5.99 -3.68
C LEU A 147 -11.58 -4.68 -2.96
N VAL A 148 -10.78 -3.66 -3.24
CA VAL A 148 -10.94 -2.32 -2.69
C VAL A 148 -11.64 -1.47 -3.74
N ILE A 149 -12.96 -1.30 -3.57
CA ILE A 149 -13.82 -0.55 -4.50
C ILE A 149 -14.07 0.86 -3.95
N GLU A 150 -14.32 0.96 -2.64
CA GLU A 150 -14.53 2.22 -1.92
C GLU A 150 -13.42 2.39 -0.88
N PRO A 151 -12.23 2.92 -1.25
CA PRO A 151 -11.05 2.87 -0.39
C PRO A 151 -11.28 3.36 1.04
N ALA A 152 -11.99 4.48 1.22
CA ALA A 152 -12.26 5.03 2.55
C ALA A 152 -13.07 4.08 3.43
N ARG A 153 -14.10 3.43 2.86
CA ARG A 153 -14.99 2.53 3.60
C ARG A 153 -14.35 1.15 3.79
N ASP A 154 -13.69 0.64 2.76
CA ASP A 154 -13.11 -0.69 2.78
C ASP A 154 -11.90 -0.74 3.73
N ILE A 155 -11.05 0.30 3.73
CA ILE A 155 -9.94 0.42 4.70
C ILE A 155 -10.46 0.56 6.13
N ALA A 156 -11.56 1.30 6.35
CA ALA A 156 -12.15 1.43 7.68
C ALA A 156 -12.62 0.06 8.22
N LYS A 157 -13.34 -0.72 7.40
CA LYS A 157 -13.75 -2.09 7.76
C LYS A 157 -12.56 -3.00 8.03
N MET A 158 -11.51 -2.90 7.21
CA MET A 158 -10.30 -3.69 7.40
C MET A 158 -9.62 -3.38 8.74
N LYS A 159 -9.64 -2.12 9.17
CA LYS A 159 -9.12 -1.71 10.47
C LYS A 159 -9.95 -2.25 11.64
N GLU A 160 -11.28 -2.25 11.51
CA GLU A 160 -12.19 -2.77 12.55
C GLU A 160 -12.00 -4.26 12.84
N VAL A 161 -11.59 -5.03 11.83
CA VAL A 161 -11.39 -6.48 11.94
C VAL A 161 -9.92 -6.88 12.06
N GLU A 162 -9.03 -5.89 12.25
CA GLU A 162 -7.58 -6.09 12.32
C GLU A 162 -7.06 -6.94 11.14
N TRP A 163 -7.50 -6.60 9.92
CA TRP A 163 -7.18 -7.41 8.74
C TRP A 163 -5.68 -7.55 8.48
N VAL A 164 -4.93 -6.52 8.89
CA VAL A 164 -3.48 -6.54 9.01
C VAL A 164 -3.14 -6.66 10.49
N ASP A 165 -2.51 -7.78 10.86
CA ASP A 165 -2.17 -8.09 12.24
C ASP A 165 -0.77 -8.73 12.33
N LEU A 166 -0.44 -9.28 13.50
CA LEU A 166 0.84 -9.94 13.74
C LEU A 166 1.09 -11.15 12.82
N GLN A 167 0.04 -11.78 12.29
CA GLN A 167 0.19 -12.93 11.39
C GLN A 167 0.47 -12.52 9.95
N THR A 168 0.24 -11.27 9.58
CA THR A 168 0.48 -10.80 8.21
C THR A 168 1.98 -10.79 7.89
N ASP A 169 2.37 -11.46 6.80
CA ASP A 169 3.76 -11.42 6.29
C ASP A 169 3.93 -10.36 5.20
N THR A 170 3.15 -10.51 4.13
CA THR A 170 3.15 -9.58 3.01
C THR A 170 1.76 -9.09 2.70
N ILE A 171 1.70 -7.85 2.24
CA ILE A 171 0.50 -7.19 1.71
C ILE A 171 0.87 -6.67 0.33
N SER A 172 0.12 -7.10 -0.68
CA SER A 172 0.39 -6.75 -2.07
C SER A 172 -0.84 -6.12 -2.67
N LEU A 173 -0.66 -4.93 -3.23
CA LEU A 173 -1.71 -4.09 -3.78
C LEU A 173 -1.48 -3.96 -5.28
N SER A 174 -2.42 -4.43 -6.10
CA SER A 174 -2.26 -4.51 -7.55
C SER A 174 -3.42 -3.85 -8.29
N THR A 175 -3.10 -3.07 -9.32
CA THR A 175 -4.09 -2.43 -10.19
C THR A 175 -3.53 -2.22 -11.59
N MET A 176 -4.41 -1.85 -12.52
CA MET A 176 -4.06 -1.50 -13.89
C MET A 176 -4.43 -0.04 -14.15
N VAL A 177 -3.43 0.75 -14.50
CA VAL A 177 -3.53 2.19 -14.78
C VAL A 177 -3.40 2.41 -16.28
N TYR A 178 -4.38 3.06 -16.90
CA TYR A 178 -4.34 3.46 -18.29
C TYR A 178 -3.98 4.94 -18.41
N THR A 179 -3.05 5.25 -19.30
CA THR A 179 -2.60 6.62 -19.59
C THR A 179 -3.15 7.06 -20.94
N GLU A 180 -4.04 8.05 -20.90
CA GLU A 180 -4.77 8.53 -22.07
C GLU A 180 -3.84 9.29 -23.05
N GLY A 181 -4.11 9.11 -24.35
CA GLY A 181 -3.42 9.84 -25.43
C GLY A 181 -2.06 9.28 -25.83
N ILE A 182 -1.55 8.27 -25.12
CA ILE A 182 -0.39 7.47 -25.54
C ILE A 182 -0.68 5.96 -25.58
N GLU A 183 -1.90 5.55 -25.23
CA GLU A 183 -2.39 4.17 -25.23
C GLU A 183 -1.48 3.21 -24.42
N VAL A 184 -1.12 3.63 -23.20
CA VAL A 184 -0.25 2.84 -22.31
C VAL A 184 -1.03 2.30 -21.12
N PHE A 185 -1.00 0.99 -20.95
CA PHE A 185 -1.52 0.25 -19.81
C PHE A 185 -0.36 -0.10 -18.89
N THR A 186 -0.42 0.32 -17.63
CA THR A 186 0.60 0.04 -16.62
C THR A 186 0.01 -0.84 -15.54
N SER A 187 0.52 -2.07 -15.42
CA SER A 187 0.32 -2.89 -14.24
C SER A 187 1.20 -2.34 -13.12
N LEU A 188 0.57 -1.92 -12.03
CA LEU A 188 1.24 -1.43 -10.83
C LEU A 188 0.97 -2.42 -9.70
N THR A 189 2.04 -2.96 -9.13
CA THR A 189 2.01 -3.76 -7.91
C THR A 189 2.86 -3.05 -6.86
N VAL A 190 2.31 -2.88 -5.66
CA VAL A 190 3.01 -2.33 -4.49
C VAL A 190 2.98 -3.39 -3.41
N ASP A 191 4.16 -3.77 -2.93
CA ASP A 191 4.36 -4.81 -1.93
C ASP A 191 4.84 -4.18 -0.63
N PHE A 192 4.21 -4.56 0.47
CA PHE A 192 4.62 -4.24 1.82
C PHE A 192 4.98 -5.54 2.52
N LYS A 193 6.19 -5.62 3.07
CA LYS A 193 6.67 -6.77 3.84
C LYS A 193 6.90 -6.35 5.29
N LEU A 194 6.36 -7.12 6.23
CA LEU A 194 6.55 -6.89 7.65
C LEU A 194 7.72 -7.74 8.15
N ASP A 195 8.72 -7.10 8.76
CA ASP A 195 9.91 -7.81 9.24
C ASP A 195 9.71 -8.43 10.65
N ALA A 196 10.79 -8.95 11.23
CA ALA A 196 10.78 -9.53 12.57
C ALA A 196 10.56 -8.51 13.70
N ALA A 197 11.00 -7.27 13.49
CA ALA A 197 10.89 -6.18 14.44
C ALA A 197 9.59 -5.37 14.26
N GLY A 198 8.78 -5.68 13.24
CA GLY A 198 7.56 -4.95 12.90
C GLY A 198 7.81 -3.73 12.01
N ASN A 199 9.01 -3.59 11.42
CA ASN A 199 9.22 -2.60 10.37
C ASN A 199 8.50 -3.02 9.09
N ILE A 200 8.10 -2.01 8.31
CA ILE A 200 7.45 -2.20 7.03
C ILE A 200 8.43 -1.80 5.94
N ASP A 201 8.81 -2.76 5.10
CA ASP A 201 9.59 -2.52 3.88
C ASP A 201 8.64 -2.47 2.68
N GLY A 202 8.78 -1.42 1.86
CA GLY A 202 7.88 -1.13 0.76
C GLY A 202 8.62 -1.17 -0.56
N SER A 203 8.13 -1.96 -1.51
CA SER A 203 8.64 -1.99 -2.88
C SER A 203 7.49 -1.87 -3.88
N TYR A 204 7.81 -1.51 -5.11
CA TYR A 204 6.82 -1.48 -6.18
C TYR A 204 7.41 -2.00 -7.48
N THR A 205 6.54 -2.63 -8.27
CA THR A 205 6.83 -3.09 -9.62
C THR A 205 5.85 -2.42 -10.57
N MET A 206 6.36 -1.83 -11.64
CA MET A 206 5.56 -1.26 -12.72
C MET A 206 5.93 -1.92 -14.04
N ILE A 207 4.94 -2.44 -14.74
CA ILE A 207 5.13 -3.00 -16.08
C ILE A 207 4.15 -2.28 -17.01
N SER A 208 4.69 -1.57 -17.99
CA SER A 208 3.91 -0.79 -18.95
C SER A 208 3.86 -1.47 -20.31
N TYR A 209 2.66 -1.60 -20.86
CA TYR A 209 2.37 -2.13 -22.19
C TYR A 209 1.80 -0.99 -23.02
N ARG A 210 2.40 -0.73 -24.18
CA ARG A 210 1.84 0.20 -25.16
C ARG A 210 1.02 -0.60 -26.17
N ASP A 211 -0.23 -0.22 -26.35
CA ASP A 211 -1.01 -0.76 -27.45
C ASP A 211 -0.49 -0.19 -28.77
N LEU A 212 -0.10 -1.09 -29.69
CA LEU A 212 0.39 -0.76 -31.02
C LEU A 212 -0.68 -0.99 -32.09
N VAL A 213 -1.85 -1.52 -31.71
CA VAL A 213 -2.95 -1.83 -32.61
C VAL A 213 -4.00 -0.73 -32.50
N GLY A 214 -3.73 0.38 -33.17
CA GLY A 214 -4.71 1.43 -33.48
C GLY A 214 -5.25 1.26 -34.89
#